data_AF-A0A9R0JJ59-F1
#
_entry.id   AF-A0A9R0JJ59-F1
#
_cell.length_a   1.000
_cell.length_b   1.000
_cell.length_c   1.000
_cell.angle_alpha   90.00
_cell.angle_beta   90.00
_cell.angle_gamma   90.00
#
_symmetry.space_group_name_H-M   'P 1'
#
loop_
_entity.id
_entity.type
_entity.pdbx_description
1 polymer ?
#
loop_
_entity_poly.entity_id
_entity_poly.type
_entity_poly.pdbx_seq_one_letter_code
_entity_poly.pdbx_strand_id
1 'polypeptide(L)'
;MVLFMPYYDNNLCFSFSNATSFLSSSPKKKRRIPLSSIRKPRNLPENGTTEEVKKLVTTLNEAEVPSEEDLEVVVSPPFVFLSLVKILLRPDFHVAAQNCWVRKGGAFTGEVSAEMLVNLDINWVILGHSERRALLNETNDFVADKA
;
A
#
# COMPACT_ATOMS: atom_id res chain seq x y z
N MET A 1 7.56 4.98 6.94
CA MET A 1 7.24 3.74 7.67
C MET A 1 7.09 2.62 6.66
N VAL A 2 7.77 1.49 6.88
CA VAL A 2 7.79 0.34 5.95
C VAL A 2 6.72 -0.66 6.36
N LEU A 3 5.86 -1.03 5.41
CA LEU A 3 4.86 -2.08 5.59
C LEU A 3 5.40 -3.39 5.03
N PHE A 4 5.79 -4.30 5.92
CA PHE A 4 6.15 -5.67 5.57
C PHE A 4 4.90 -6.53 5.46
N MET A 5 4.65 -7.09 4.27
CA MET A 5 3.63 -8.12 4.12
C MET A 5 4.28 -9.50 4.31
N PRO A 6 3.90 -10.27 5.36
CA PRO A 6 4.41 -11.62 5.54
C PRO A 6 3.96 -12.53 4.39
N TYR A 7 4.86 -13.41 3.97
CA TYR A 7 4.59 -14.46 2.99
C TYR A 7 3.51 -15.41 3.54
N TYR A 8 2.35 -15.48 2.89
CA TYR A 8 1.35 -16.51 3.15
C TYR A 8 1.24 -17.42 1.93
N ASP A 9 1.42 -18.72 2.17
CA ASP A 9 1.34 -19.78 1.16
C ASP A 9 0.02 -19.74 0.36
N ASN A 10 0.15 -20.11 -0.91
CA ASN A 10 -0.77 -19.90 -2.05
C ASN A 10 -2.18 -20.51 -1.98
N ASN A 11 -2.77 -20.77 -0.81
CA ASN A 11 -4.10 -21.43 -0.69
C ASN A 11 -5.22 -20.64 0.01
N LEU A 12 -5.02 -19.36 0.35
CA LEU A 12 -6.10 -18.48 0.84
C LEU A 12 -6.22 -17.20 0.01
N CYS A 13 -6.21 -17.34 -1.31
CA CYS A 13 -6.49 -16.22 -2.21
C CYS A 13 -8.01 -16.01 -2.36
N PHE A 14 -8.73 -15.66 -1.28
CA PHE A 14 -10.17 -15.36 -1.34
C PHE A 14 -10.47 -14.17 -2.27
N SER A 15 -10.98 -14.47 -3.47
CA SER A 15 -11.70 -13.50 -4.32
C SER A 15 -12.93 -13.02 -3.57
N PHE A 16 -13.19 -11.71 -3.47
CA PHE A 16 -14.52 -11.06 -3.45
C PHE A 16 -14.37 -9.52 -3.51
N SER A 17 -15.46 -8.85 -3.89
CA SER A 17 -15.57 -7.51 -4.49
C SER A 17 -15.51 -6.31 -3.52
N ASN A 18 -15.06 -5.20 -4.10
CA ASN A 18 -15.19 -3.79 -3.69
C ASN A 18 -14.31 -3.24 -2.55
N ALA A 19 -13.63 -2.14 -2.91
CA ALA A 19 -12.86 -1.16 -2.14
C ALA A 19 -11.81 -1.70 -1.16
N THR A 20 -10.57 -1.22 -1.22
CA THR A 20 -9.54 -1.67 -0.29
C THR A 20 -8.62 -0.56 0.17
N SER A 21 -8.81 -0.22 1.44
CA SER A 21 -7.86 0.40 2.34
C SER A 21 -7.02 -0.69 3.00
N PHE A 22 -5.71 -0.47 3.15
CA PHE A 22 -4.90 -1.30 4.02
C PHE A 22 -5.12 -0.82 5.46
N LEU A 23 -5.70 -1.66 6.30
CA LEU A 23 -5.95 -1.36 7.72
C LEU A 23 -4.75 -1.87 8.53
N SER A 24 -3.86 -0.96 8.93
CA SER A 24 -2.78 -1.29 9.86
C SER A 24 -3.25 -0.97 11.28
N SER A 25 -3.42 -1.99 12.12
CA SER A 25 -3.65 -1.77 13.55
C SER A 25 -2.33 -1.44 14.23
N SER A 26 -2.25 -0.28 14.88
CA SER A 26 -1.07 0.21 15.60
C SER A 26 -0.51 -0.80 16.62
N PRO A 27 0.81 -0.78 16.95
CA PRO A 27 1.46 -1.77 17.82
C PRO A 27 0.97 -1.81 19.28
N LYS A 28 0.12 -0.86 19.69
CA LYS A 28 -0.24 -0.60 21.09
C LYS A 28 -1.67 -0.98 21.47
N LYS A 29 -2.22 -2.11 21.00
CA LYS A 29 -3.21 -2.92 21.74
C LYS A 29 -3.61 -4.15 20.92
N LYS A 30 -3.21 -5.34 21.39
CA LYS A 30 -3.76 -6.61 20.91
C LYS A 30 -5.24 -6.71 21.29
N ARG A 31 -6.16 -6.26 20.43
CA ARG A 31 -7.54 -6.76 20.41
C ARG A 31 -7.70 -7.60 19.15
N ARG A 32 -7.79 -8.92 19.35
CA ARG A 32 -8.16 -9.88 18.31
C ARG A 32 -9.60 -9.56 17.89
N ILE A 33 -9.74 -8.92 16.74
CA ILE A 33 -11.02 -8.78 16.04
C ILE A 33 -11.27 -10.13 15.35
N PRO A 34 -12.47 -10.74 15.45
CA PRO A 34 -12.74 -12.04 14.82
C PRO A 34 -12.47 -11.99 13.31
N LEU A 35 -11.70 -12.99 12.84
CA LEU A 35 -11.19 -13.13 11.48
C LEU A 35 -12.26 -13.21 10.36
N SER A 36 -13.54 -13.20 10.72
CA SER A 36 -14.67 -13.39 9.80
C SER A 36 -15.11 -12.13 9.03
N SER A 37 -14.54 -10.95 9.34
CA SER A 37 -14.96 -9.67 8.72
C SER A 37 -13.86 -8.95 7.95
N ILE A 38 -12.66 -9.52 7.87
CA ILE A 38 -11.53 -8.92 7.17
C ILE A 38 -11.57 -9.38 5.71
N ARG A 39 -12.17 -8.56 4.86
CA ARG A 39 -12.17 -8.76 3.40
C ARG A 39 -10.74 -8.54 2.89
N LYS A 40 -10.30 -9.46 2.02
CA LYS A 40 -8.94 -9.58 1.47
C LYS A 40 -8.32 -8.23 1.03
N PRO A 41 -7.03 -7.96 1.29
CA PRO A 41 -6.33 -6.82 0.69
C PRO A 41 -6.31 -6.98 -0.84
N ARG A 42 -6.92 -6.05 -1.56
CA ARG A 42 -6.73 -5.86 -2.98
C ARG A 42 -5.73 -4.72 -3.10
N ASN A 43 -4.49 -5.05 -3.45
CA ASN A 43 -3.59 -4.10 -4.07
C ASN A 43 -4.33 -3.54 -5.28
N LEU A 44 -4.31 -2.21 -5.54
CA LEU A 44 -4.84 -1.72 -6.82
C LEU A 44 -3.91 -2.36 -7.87
N PRO A 45 -4.39 -3.29 -8.72
CA PRO A 45 -3.53 -3.88 -9.75
C PRO A 45 -3.02 -2.76 -10.66
N GLU A 46 -2.17 -3.06 -11.64
CA GLU A 46 -1.79 -2.11 -12.72
C GLU A 46 -2.98 -1.67 -13.61
N ASN A 47 -4.19 -1.60 -13.06
CA ASN A 47 -5.44 -1.18 -13.66
C ASN A 47 -5.93 0.07 -12.94
N GLY A 48 -6.08 1.15 -13.70
CA GLY A 48 -6.74 2.35 -13.27
C GLY A 48 -6.62 3.39 -14.36
N THR A 49 -7.74 3.86 -14.88
CA THR A 49 -7.76 5.15 -15.59
C THR A 49 -7.82 6.27 -14.55
N THR A 50 -7.43 7.48 -14.95
CA THR A 50 -7.55 8.67 -14.10
C THR A 50 -8.97 8.84 -13.51
N GLU A 51 -10.01 8.51 -14.29
CA GLU A 51 -11.40 8.64 -13.85
C GLU A 51 -11.80 7.57 -12.84
N GLU A 52 -11.33 6.33 -12.99
CA GLU A 52 -11.55 5.27 -12.00
C GLU A 52 -10.87 5.57 -10.67
N VAL A 53 -9.64 6.08 -10.73
CA VAL A 53 -8.89 6.49 -9.53
C VAL A 53 -9.60 7.63 -8.81
N LYS A 54 -10.04 8.67 -9.53
CA LYS A 54 -10.82 9.76 -8.95
C LYS A 54 -12.09 9.24 -8.27
N LYS A 55 -12.85 8.38 -8.95
CA LYS A 55 -14.08 7.80 -8.39
C LYS A 55 -13.80 7.02 -7.11
N LEU A 56 -12.73 6.22 -7.08
CA LEU A 56 -12.35 5.48 -5.88
C LEU A 56 -11.98 6.42 -4.73
N VAL A 57 -11.20 7.48 -5.01
CA VAL A 57 -10.83 8.48 -3.99
C VAL A 57 -12.06 9.21 -3.47
N THR A 58 -13.03 9.56 -4.32
CA THR A 58 -14.31 10.13 -3.88
C THR A 58 -15.03 9.19 -2.90
N THR A 59 -15.13 7.90 -3.23
CA THR A 59 -15.76 6.91 -2.32
C THR A 59 -15.00 6.77 -1.00
N LEU A 60 -13.66 6.81 -1.03
CA LEU A 60 -12.86 6.77 0.20
C LEU A 60 -13.03 8.04 1.04
N ASN A 61 -13.20 9.20 0.41
CA ASN A 61 -13.39 10.46 1.10
C ASN A 61 -14.74 10.51 1.84
N GLU A 62 -15.78 9.90 1.24
CA GLU A 62 -17.13 9.80 1.81
C GLU A 62 -17.27 8.71 2.88
N ALA A 63 -16.27 7.83 3.04
CA ALA A 63 -16.33 6.75 4.01
C ALA A 63 -16.25 7.25 5.46
N GLU A 64 -17.13 6.74 6.31
CA GLU A 64 -17.04 6.91 7.76
C GLU A 64 -16.15 5.82 8.34
N VAL A 65 -15.06 6.21 8.99
CA VAL A 65 -14.12 5.32 9.66
C VAL A 65 -13.94 5.73 11.13
N PRO A 66 -13.51 4.80 12.00
CA PRO A 66 -13.11 5.12 13.37
C PRO A 66 -12.02 6.21 13.43
N SER A 67 -11.78 6.74 14.63
CA SER A 67 -10.76 7.76 14.85
C SER A 67 -9.35 7.27 14.46
N GLU A 68 -8.47 8.18 14.08
CA GLU A 68 -7.06 7.88 13.75
C GLU A 68 -6.30 7.20 14.90
N GLU A 69 -6.73 7.41 16.16
CA GLU A 69 -6.15 6.76 17.33
C GLU A 69 -6.41 5.25 17.36
N ASP A 70 -7.56 4.82 16.80
CA ASP A 70 -7.99 3.43 16.75
C ASP A 70 -7.56 2.75 15.45
N LEU A 71 -7.48 3.51 14.36
CA LEU A 71 -7.29 2.98 13.02
C LEU A 71 -6.46 3.91 12.13
N GLU A 72 -5.36 3.36 11.62
CA GLU A 72 -4.56 4.01 10.58
C GLU A 72 -4.92 3.44 9.21
N VAL A 73 -5.33 4.32 8.29
CA VAL A 73 -5.75 3.96 6.94
C VAL A 73 -4.66 4.34 5.94
N VAL A 74 -4.16 3.35 5.19
CA VAL A 74 -3.14 3.56 4.16
C VAL A 74 -3.63 3.03 2.81
N VAL A 75 -3.47 3.83 1.74
CA VAL A 75 -3.89 3.51 0.36
C VAL A 75 -2.66 3.45 -0.53
N SER A 76 -2.53 2.38 -1.33
CA SER A 76 -1.37 2.19 -2.20
C SER A 76 -1.73 2.10 -3.69
N PRO A 77 -1.76 3.23 -4.41
CA PRO A 77 -2.00 3.25 -5.86
C PRO A 77 -0.70 2.95 -6.65
N PRO A 78 -0.82 2.64 -7.96
CA PRO A 78 0.33 2.58 -8.86
C PRO A 78 1.12 3.89 -8.90
N PHE A 79 2.43 3.82 -9.20
CA PHE A 79 3.33 4.98 -9.16
C PHE A 79 2.82 6.20 -9.94
N VAL A 80 2.23 5.97 -11.12
CA VAL A 80 1.69 7.03 -11.99
C VAL A 80 0.53 7.81 -11.39
N PHE A 81 -0.12 7.28 -10.34
CA PHE A 81 -1.26 7.89 -9.66
C PHE A 81 -0.94 8.39 -8.24
N LEU A 82 0.29 8.20 -7.75
CA LEU A 82 0.67 8.59 -6.39
C LEU A 82 0.38 10.07 -6.11
N SER A 83 0.84 10.97 -6.98
CA SER A 83 0.63 12.42 -6.80
C SER A 83 -0.85 12.80 -6.90
N LEU A 84 -1.60 12.19 -7.81
CA LEU A 84 -3.04 12.44 -7.97
C LEU A 84 -3.81 12.05 -6.71
N VAL A 85 -3.55 10.84 -6.20
CA VAL A 85 -4.21 10.34 -4.99
C VAL A 85 -3.80 11.17 -3.77
N LYS A 86 -2.51 11.54 -3.64
CA LYS A 86 -2.03 12.39 -2.55
C LYS A 86 -2.73 13.75 -2.50
N ILE A 87 -3.07 14.33 -3.65
CA ILE A 87 -3.78 15.62 -3.73
C ILE A 87 -5.27 15.47 -3.39
N LEU A 88 -5.91 14.38 -3.83
CA LEU A 88 -7.36 14.23 -3.74
C LEU A 88 -7.85 13.54 -2.47
N LEU A 89 -6.99 12.73 -1.83
CA LEU A 89 -7.36 11.94 -0.66
C LEU A 89 -7.43 12.83 0.60
N ARG A 90 -8.41 12.55 1.45
CA ARG A 90 -8.56 13.19 2.76
C ARG A 90 -7.29 13.05 3.62
N PRO A 91 -6.95 14.07 4.44
CA PRO A 91 -5.65 14.17 5.10
C PRO A 91 -5.41 13.17 6.23
N ASP A 92 -6.48 12.62 6.80
CA ASP A 92 -6.47 11.56 7.83
C ASP A 92 -6.10 10.18 7.26
N PHE A 93 -6.02 10.04 5.92
CA PHE A 93 -5.60 8.82 5.26
C PHE A 93 -4.19 9.02 4.69
N HIS A 94 -3.39 7.95 4.70
CA HIS A 94 -2.03 7.97 4.19
C HIS A 94 -1.92 7.34 2.81
N VAL A 95 -0.92 7.78 2.04
CA VAL A 95 -0.60 7.21 0.72
C VAL A 95 0.71 6.43 0.82
N ALA A 96 0.74 5.24 0.23
CA ALA A 96 1.91 4.38 0.14
C ALA A 96 2.30 4.05 -1.29
N ALA A 97 3.59 4.00 -1.58
CA ALA A 97 4.09 3.39 -2.81
C ALA A 97 4.02 1.86 -2.74
N GLN A 98 3.83 1.20 -3.88
CA GLN A 98 3.76 -0.27 -3.95
C GLN A 98 5.13 -0.96 -3.91
N ASN A 99 6.21 -0.20 -4.13
CA ASN A 99 7.61 -0.64 -4.06
C ASN A 99 8.52 0.60 -3.95
N CYS A 100 9.79 0.40 -3.60
CA CYS A 100 10.85 1.38 -3.84
C CYS A 100 12.18 0.67 -4.18
N TRP A 101 13.10 1.44 -4.75
CA TRP A 101 14.45 0.97 -5.06
C TRP A 101 15.30 0.83 -3.80
N VAL A 102 16.19 -0.16 -3.84
CA VAL A 102 17.06 -0.58 -2.73
C VAL A 102 18.21 0.37 -2.42
N ARG A 103 18.61 1.23 -3.38
CA ARG A 103 19.77 2.12 -3.21
C ARG A 103 19.38 3.58 -3.41
N LYS A 104 20.33 4.45 -3.04
CA LYS A 104 20.30 5.87 -3.38
C LYS A 104 20.12 6.06 -4.89
N GLY A 105 19.42 7.13 -5.28
CA GLY A 105 19.12 7.46 -6.68
C GLY A 105 20.36 7.44 -7.58
N GLY A 106 20.19 7.06 -8.85
CA GLY A 106 21.29 6.86 -9.79
C GLY A 106 20.82 6.26 -11.11
N ALA A 107 21.73 5.56 -11.81
CA ALA A 107 21.47 4.95 -13.12
C ALA A 107 20.65 3.65 -13.03
N PHE A 108 19.41 3.74 -12.56
CA PHE A 108 18.46 2.63 -12.44
C PHE A 108 17.17 2.98 -13.19
N THR A 109 17.22 2.90 -14.52
CA THR A 109 16.08 3.28 -15.39
C THR A 109 14.84 2.45 -15.07
N GLY A 110 13.72 3.13 -14.84
CA GLY A 110 12.43 2.50 -14.53
C GLY A 110 12.14 2.33 -13.03
N GLU A 111 13.14 2.54 -12.17
CA GLU A 111 12.98 2.40 -10.72
C GLU A 111 12.66 3.74 -10.02
N VAL A 112 11.94 3.65 -8.90
CA VAL A 112 11.57 4.81 -8.06
C VAL A 112 12.33 4.72 -6.75
N SER A 113 13.17 5.72 -6.47
CA SER A 113 13.95 5.77 -5.22
C SER A 113 13.13 6.25 -4.02
N ALA A 114 13.54 5.87 -2.81
CA ALA A 114 12.91 6.36 -1.59
C ALA A 114 12.96 7.90 -1.47
N GLU A 115 14.05 8.53 -1.94
CA GLU A 115 14.19 9.99 -1.96
C GLU A 115 13.13 10.68 -2.84
N MET A 116 12.74 10.05 -3.97
CA MET A 116 11.66 10.56 -4.82
C MET A 116 10.30 10.47 -4.14
N LEU A 117 10.03 9.40 -3.38
CA LEU A 117 8.79 9.26 -2.63
C LEU A 117 8.69 10.30 -1.51
N VAL A 118 9.78 10.52 -0.77
CA VAL A 118 9.86 11.58 0.25
C VAL A 118 9.64 12.97 -0.37
N ASN A 119 10.19 13.23 -1.56
CA ASN A 119 9.95 14.49 -2.28
C ASN A 119 8.48 14.72 -2.65
N LEU A 120 7.71 13.64 -2.86
CA LEU A 120 6.26 13.69 -3.10
C LEU A 120 5.43 13.66 -1.81
N ASP A 121 6.06 13.75 -0.63
CA ASP A 121 5.43 13.62 0.69
C ASP A 121 4.69 12.27 0.88
N ILE A 122 5.32 11.21 0.37
CA ILE A 122 4.85 9.82 0.47
C ILE A 122 5.78 9.10 1.43
N ASN A 123 5.31 8.94 2.65
CA ASN A 123 6.11 8.41 3.76
C ASN A 123 5.90 6.91 3.99
N TRP A 124 5.13 6.23 3.14
CA TRP A 124 4.82 4.81 3.25
C TRP A 124 5.23 4.06 1.99
N VAL A 125 5.69 2.82 2.17
CA VAL A 125 6.01 1.92 1.08
C VAL A 125 5.72 0.47 1.47
N ILE A 126 5.16 -0.29 0.54
CA ILE A 126 5.00 -1.74 0.63
C ILE A 126 6.28 -2.38 0.11
N LEU A 127 6.87 -3.27 0.91
CA LEU A 127 8.07 -4.02 0.52
C LEU A 127 7.87 -5.52 0.65
N GLY A 128 8.44 -6.27 -0.29
CA GLY A 128 8.41 -7.73 -0.28
C GLY A 128 7.03 -8.34 -0.48
N HIS A 129 6.16 -7.70 -1.27
CA HIS A 129 4.86 -8.27 -1.66
C HIS A 129 5.04 -9.66 -2.31
N SER A 130 4.15 -10.60 -2.01
CA SER A 130 4.29 -12.00 -2.48
C SER A 130 4.38 -12.10 -4.00
N GLU A 131 3.66 -11.26 -4.74
CA GLU A 131 3.73 -11.16 -6.20
C GLU A 131 5.14 -10.81 -6.69
N ARG A 132 5.84 -9.86 -6.04
CA ARG A 132 7.22 -9.49 -6.42
C ARG A 132 8.20 -10.62 -6.10
N ARG A 133 7.99 -11.35 -5.01
CA ARG A 133 8.83 -12.51 -4.66
C ARG A 133 8.63 -13.66 -5.64
N ALA A 134 7.39 -13.93 -6.03
CA ALA A 134 7.04 -15.04 -6.91
C ALA A 134 7.37 -14.75 -8.38
N LEU A 135 7.07 -13.54 -8.86
CA LEU A 135 7.15 -13.17 -10.29
C LEU A 135 8.45 -12.42 -10.64
N LEU A 136 9.02 -11.67 -9.70
CA LEU A 136 10.23 -10.86 -9.92
C LEU A 136 11.43 -11.37 -9.10
N ASN A 137 11.29 -12.53 -8.45
CA ASN A 137 12.34 -13.20 -7.69
C ASN A 137 13.02 -12.35 -6.61
N GLU A 138 12.26 -11.44 -5.95
CA GLU A 138 12.81 -10.68 -4.82
C GLU A 138 13.12 -11.58 -3.62
N THR A 139 14.41 -11.67 -3.26
CA THR A 139 14.89 -12.47 -2.12
C THR A 139 14.64 -11.75 -0.79
N ASN A 140 14.72 -12.48 0.32
CA ASN A 140 14.63 -11.88 1.66
C ASN A 140 15.74 -10.85 1.89
N ASP A 141 16.96 -11.16 1.48
CA ASP A 141 18.11 -10.25 1.62
C ASP A 141 17.88 -8.98 0.81
N PHE A 142 17.37 -9.09 -0.42
CA PHE A 142 17.07 -7.93 -1.26
C PHE A 142 15.95 -7.04 -0.68
N VAL A 143 14.94 -7.64 -0.07
CA VAL A 143 13.86 -6.88 0.60
C VAL A 143 14.38 -6.24 1.89
N ALA A 144 15.29 -6.91 2.62
CA ALA A 144 15.90 -6.37 3.82
C ALA A 144 16.77 -5.14 3.49
N ASP A 145 17.53 -5.17 2.39
CA ASP A 145 18.32 -4.03 1.95
C ASP A 145 17.49 -2.79 1.57
N LYS A 146 16.17 -2.95 1.31
CA LYS A 146 15.26 -1.84 0.98
C LYS A 146 14.65 -1.13 2.20
N ALA A 147 14.70 -1.76 3.38
CA ALA A 147 13.97 -1.32 4.57
C ALA A 147 14.81 -0.45 5.51
#